data_AF-A0A1F5B8N7-F1
#
_entry.id   AF-A0A1F5B8N7-F1
#
_cell.length_a   1.000
_cell.length_b   1.000
_cell.length_c   1.000
_cell.angle_alpha   90.00
_cell.angle_beta   90.00
_cell.angle_gamma   90.00
#
_symmetry.space_group_name_H-M   'P 1'
#
loop_
_entity.id
_entity.type
_entity.pdbx_description
1 polymer ?
#
loop_
_entity_poly.entity_id
_entity_poly.type
_entity_poly.pdbx_seq_one_letter_code
_entity_poly.pdbx_strand_id
1 'polypeptide(L)'
;MKWPTKGRWKTSALWVSSLIENIWGTEEENLASPDRVAPAPRSFLKKKTLGGSKESAIRFFFFTNGVLAIIVLIGIFAILVYTAVPAFREISLAEFLGNKTWDPTSPEKAEYGLLSMIISTLMCTAGALVIAVPIGLGVAAYLSDVAHWRAREIIKPVVEILAGIPSVVTGFLGIVLFGPVIAKIFHTGHGLNAVNGSFLLAIMALPTIISISEDSLNAVPSAYTEASLALGGSRWQTLVRVKIPAALSGIIASFMLGMGRAIGETMTVLMVTGNARSFPHGFLESVRTMTANIAIELGEVPYYTTHYYALFAIGLVLFIMTFIVN
;
A
#
# COMPACT_ATOMS: atom_id res chain seq x y z
N MET A 1 -33.53 -38.88 31.17
CA MET A 1 -33.44 -37.81 30.15
C MET A 1 -33.20 -38.47 28.79
N LYS A 2 -34.20 -38.47 27.91
CA LYS A 2 -34.15 -39.13 26.59
C LYS A 2 -33.50 -38.20 25.56
N TRP A 3 -32.51 -38.70 24.82
CA TRP A 3 -31.92 -38.03 23.66
C TRP A 3 -32.90 -37.99 22.48
N PRO A 4 -33.04 -36.88 21.73
CA PRO A 4 -33.89 -36.83 20.55
C PRO A 4 -33.25 -37.55 19.36
N THR A 5 -34.12 -38.11 18.54
CA THR A 5 -33.89 -39.08 17.46
C THR A 5 -33.25 -38.51 16.18
N LYS A 6 -32.52 -39.40 15.48
CA LYS A 6 -31.87 -39.25 14.16
C LYS A 6 -32.87 -38.97 13.00
N GLY A 7 -33.58 -37.84 13.02
CA GLY A 7 -34.62 -37.53 12.03
C GLY A 7 -34.33 -36.38 11.04
N ARG A 8 -33.38 -35.48 11.31
CA ARG A 8 -33.24 -34.22 10.54
C ARG A 8 -32.15 -34.19 9.47
N TRP A 9 -31.33 -35.24 9.34
CA TRP A 9 -30.19 -35.27 8.39
C TRP A 9 -30.47 -36.01 7.08
N LYS A 10 -31.59 -36.73 6.96
CA LYS A 10 -31.94 -37.42 5.69
C LYS A 10 -32.51 -36.46 4.63
N THR A 11 -33.14 -35.36 5.05
CA THR A 11 -33.76 -34.39 4.13
C THR A 11 -32.76 -33.45 3.47
N SER A 12 -31.62 -33.15 4.11
CA SER A 12 -30.56 -32.34 3.50
C SER A 12 -29.73 -33.11 2.47
N ALA A 13 -29.53 -34.43 2.66
CA ALA A 13 -28.83 -35.27 1.69
C ALA A 13 -29.62 -35.46 0.38
N LEU A 14 -30.96 -35.61 0.47
CA LEU A 14 -31.84 -35.69 -0.70
C LEU A 14 -31.89 -34.39 -1.51
N TRP A 15 -31.73 -33.25 -0.84
CA TRP A 15 -31.70 -31.95 -1.52
C TRP A 15 -30.40 -31.76 -2.30
N VAL A 16 -29.26 -32.20 -1.75
CA VAL A 16 -27.96 -32.15 -2.45
C VAL A 16 -27.89 -33.16 -3.60
N SER A 17 -28.43 -34.38 -3.44
CA SER A 17 -28.47 -35.36 -4.55
C SER A 17 -29.36 -34.88 -5.70
N SER A 18 -30.53 -34.32 -5.38
CA SER A 18 -31.42 -33.70 -6.38
C SER A 18 -30.80 -32.47 -7.05
N LEU A 19 -29.95 -31.72 -6.34
CA LEU A 19 -29.24 -30.59 -6.91
C LEU A 19 -28.13 -31.05 -7.87
N ILE A 20 -27.44 -32.14 -7.54
CA ILE A 20 -26.38 -32.72 -8.38
C ILE A 20 -26.98 -33.34 -9.64
N GLU A 21 -28.09 -34.08 -9.55
CA GLU A 21 -28.81 -34.64 -10.72
C GLU A 21 -29.38 -33.55 -11.64
N ASN A 22 -29.83 -32.41 -11.09
CA ASN A 22 -30.32 -31.29 -11.89
C ASN A 22 -29.21 -30.45 -12.55
N ILE A 23 -28.00 -30.47 -12.00
CA ILE A 23 -26.85 -29.72 -12.55
C ILE A 23 -26.07 -30.58 -13.55
N TRP A 24 -25.98 -31.88 -13.30
CA TRP A 24 -25.23 -32.85 -14.10
C TRP A 24 -26.16 -33.95 -14.62
N GLY A 25 -27.08 -33.55 -15.50
CA GLY A 25 -27.94 -34.48 -16.22
C GLY A 25 -27.11 -35.60 -16.83
N THR A 26 -27.60 -36.84 -16.69
CA THR A 26 -26.95 -38.07 -17.12
C THR A 26 -26.62 -38.05 -18.62
N GLU A 27 -25.37 -37.78 -18.97
CA GLU A 27 -24.82 -37.90 -20.33
C GLU A 27 -24.51 -39.37 -20.67
N GLU A 28 -25.51 -40.26 -20.66
CA GLU A 28 -25.26 -41.66 -21.05
C GLU A 28 -26.20 -42.26 -22.10
N GLU A 29 -27.06 -41.46 -22.73
CA GLU A 29 -27.99 -42.02 -23.72
C GLU A 29 -28.19 -41.12 -24.95
N ASN A 30 -27.13 -40.86 -25.73
CA ASN A 30 -27.26 -40.36 -27.11
C ASN A 30 -25.99 -40.62 -27.94
N LEU A 31 -25.71 -41.90 -28.21
CA LEU A 31 -24.81 -42.31 -29.30
C LEU A 31 -25.62 -43.15 -30.30
N ALA A 32 -26.40 -42.51 -31.18
CA ALA A 32 -26.77 -43.02 -32.51
C ALA A 32 -27.79 -42.09 -33.22
N SER A 33 -27.34 -41.28 -34.18
CA SER A 33 -28.01 -41.06 -35.49
C SER A 33 -27.29 -39.94 -36.28
N PRO A 34 -26.88 -40.15 -37.55
CA PRO A 34 -26.07 -39.17 -38.29
C PRO A 34 -26.83 -37.96 -38.87
N ASP A 35 -28.17 -37.92 -38.80
CA ASP A 35 -28.96 -36.96 -39.59
C ASP A 35 -29.81 -36.01 -38.74
N ARG A 36 -29.17 -35.17 -37.91
CA ARG A 36 -29.83 -33.97 -37.37
C ARG A 36 -28.99 -32.72 -37.63
N VAL A 37 -29.48 -31.90 -38.56
CA VAL A 37 -29.06 -30.52 -38.77
C VAL A 37 -29.02 -29.82 -37.41
N ALA A 38 -27.84 -29.30 -37.03
CA ALA A 38 -27.66 -28.57 -35.79
C ALA A 38 -28.66 -27.40 -35.73
N PRO A 39 -29.54 -27.31 -34.71
CA PRO A 39 -30.42 -26.16 -34.60
C PRO A 39 -29.58 -24.90 -34.36
N ALA A 40 -29.94 -23.81 -35.03
CA ALA A 40 -29.34 -22.49 -34.86
C ALA A 40 -29.17 -22.15 -33.35
N PRO A 41 -28.08 -21.44 -32.96
CA PRO A 41 -27.76 -21.22 -31.56
C PRO A 41 -28.94 -20.51 -30.89
N ARG A 42 -29.66 -21.27 -30.07
CA ARG A 42 -30.77 -20.75 -29.29
C ARG A 42 -30.18 -19.70 -28.34
N SER A 43 -30.66 -18.46 -28.46
CA SER A 43 -30.37 -17.35 -27.56
C SER A 43 -30.83 -17.69 -26.14
N PHE A 44 -29.98 -18.38 -25.39
CA PHE A 44 -30.21 -18.69 -23.98
C PHE A 44 -29.08 -18.11 -23.15
N LEU A 45 -29.22 -16.84 -22.77
CA LEU A 45 -28.92 -16.39 -21.41
C LEU A 45 -29.78 -15.14 -21.16
N LYS A 46 -31.05 -15.37 -20.83
CA LYS A 46 -31.85 -14.39 -20.10
C LYS A 46 -31.16 -14.24 -18.74
N LYS A 47 -30.23 -13.29 -18.62
CA LYS A 47 -29.65 -12.91 -17.32
C LYS A 47 -30.82 -12.64 -16.39
N LYS A 48 -30.98 -13.48 -15.36
CA LYS A 48 -31.93 -13.27 -14.29
C LYS A 48 -31.48 -11.99 -13.58
N THR A 49 -31.98 -10.84 -14.03
CA THR A 49 -31.73 -9.55 -13.40
C THR A 49 -32.19 -9.67 -11.96
N LEU A 50 -31.25 -9.73 -11.01
CA LEU A 50 -31.56 -9.53 -9.61
C LEU A 50 -32.43 -8.27 -9.53
N GLY A 51 -33.62 -8.36 -8.91
CA GLY A 51 -34.66 -7.33 -9.03
C GLY A 51 -34.11 -5.91 -8.88
N GLY A 52 -34.45 -5.03 -9.82
CA GLY A 52 -33.80 -3.73 -10.02
C GLY A 52 -33.69 -2.85 -8.77
N SER A 53 -34.56 -3.02 -7.78
CA SER A 53 -34.47 -2.32 -6.49
C SER A 53 -33.26 -2.73 -5.64
N LYS A 54 -32.87 -4.01 -5.65
CA LYS A 54 -31.68 -4.50 -4.91
C LYS A 54 -30.39 -4.04 -5.59
N GLU A 55 -30.36 -4.08 -6.92
CA GLU A 55 -29.23 -3.58 -7.70
C GLU A 55 -29.08 -2.06 -7.53
N SER A 56 -30.19 -1.32 -7.54
CA SER A 56 -30.21 0.12 -7.27
C SER A 56 -29.72 0.46 -5.86
N ALA A 57 -30.14 -0.31 -4.84
CA ALA A 57 -29.69 -0.12 -3.47
C ALA A 57 -28.16 -0.34 -3.32
N ILE A 58 -27.62 -1.38 -3.97
CA ILE A 58 -26.17 -1.65 -3.96
C ILE A 58 -25.42 -0.53 -4.68
N ARG A 59 -25.89 -0.08 -5.84
CA ARG A 59 -25.28 1.05 -6.58
C ARG A 59 -25.31 2.34 -5.75
N PHE A 60 -26.43 2.65 -5.11
CA PHE A 60 -26.56 3.82 -4.26
C PHE A 60 -25.60 3.75 -3.07
N PHE A 61 -25.50 2.60 -2.40
CA PHE A 61 -24.57 2.40 -1.29
C PHE A 61 -23.10 2.68 -1.69
N PHE A 62 -22.62 2.08 -2.78
CA PHE A 62 -21.24 2.31 -3.24
C PHE A 62 -21.03 3.75 -3.73
N PHE A 63 -22.03 4.34 -4.40
CA PHE A 63 -21.96 5.74 -4.83
C PHE A 63 -21.87 6.70 -3.64
N THR A 64 -22.74 6.55 -2.64
CA THR A 64 -22.72 7.38 -1.42
C THR A 64 -21.40 7.20 -0.67
N ASN A 65 -20.87 5.97 -0.57
CA ASN A 65 -19.57 5.73 0.06
C ASN A 65 -18.42 6.43 -0.68
N GLY A 66 -18.41 6.38 -2.02
CA GLY A 66 -17.44 7.08 -2.84
C GLY A 66 -17.51 8.60 -2.68
N VAL A 67 -18.73 9.17 -2.72
CA VAL A 67 -18.96 10.60 -2.49
C VAL A 67 -18.53 11.02 -1.08
N LEU A 68 -18.86 10.22 -0.06
CA LEU A 68 -18.46 10.48 1.32
C LEU A 68 -16.93 10.52 1.46
N ALA A 69 -16.21 9.56 0.88
CA ALA A 69 -14.75 9.54 0.91
C ALA A 69 -14.12 10.81 0.31
N ILE A 70 -14.66 11.28 -0.82
CA ILE A 70 -14.21 12.53 -1.46
C ILE A 70 -14.50 13.74 -0.57
N ILE A 71 -15.70 13.82 0.03
CA ILE A 71 -16.07 14.91 0.95
C ILE A 71 -15.13 14.94 2.15
N VAL A 72 -14.81 13.80 2.75
CA VAL A 72 -13.87 13.72 3.88
C VAL A 72 -12.48 14.19 3.47
N LEU A 73 -11.98 13.76 2.30
CA LEU A 73 -10.68 14.18 1.80
C LEU A 73 -10.61 15.70 1.57
N ILE A 74 -11.63 16.28 0.93
CA ILE A 74 -11.74 17.73 0.74
C ILE A 74 -11.84 18.44 2.09
N GLY A 75 -12.57 17.88 3.05
CA GLY A 75 -12.69 18.43 4.40
C GLY A 75 -11.36 18.47 5.15
N ILE A 76 -10.58 17.38 5.12
CA ILE A 76 -9.23 17.32 5.70
C ILE A 76 -8.34 18.37 5.04
N PHE A 77 -8.33 18.44 3.71
CA PHE A 77 -7.54 19.42 2.98
C PHE A 77 -7.94 20.86 3.31
N ALA A 78 -9.24 21.16 3.37
CA ALA A 78 -9.75 22.47 3.71
C ALA A 78 -9.35 22.89 5.13
N ILE A 79 -9.41 21.98 6.11
CA ILE A 79 -8.95 22.24 7.49
C ILE A 79 -7.45 22.50 7.51
N LEU A 80 -6.65 21.68 6.82
CA LEU A 80 -5.20 21.88 6.72
C LEU A 80 -4.86 23.26 6.15
N VAL A 81 -5.50 23.66 5.04
CA VAL A 81 -5.28 24.97 4.42
C VAL A 81 -5.74 26.10 5.36
N TYR A 82 -6.95 26.01 5.92
CA TYR A 82 -7.50 27.03 6.80
C TYR A 82 -6.62 27.27 8.04
N THR A 83 -6.08 26.20 8.62
CA THR A 83 -5.20 26.29 9.79
C THR A 83 -3.74 26.63 9.44
N ALA A 84 -3.24 26.28 8.24
CA ALA A 84 -1.89 26.61 7.82
C ALA A 84 -1.71 28.07 7.39
N VAL A 85 -2.70 28.69 6.74
CA VAL A 85 -2.59 30.06 6.19
C VAL A 85 -2.18 31.12 7.23
N PRO A 86 -2.69 31.12 8.48
CA PRO A 86 -2.25 32.05 9.52
C PRO A 86 -0.74 32.02 9.82
N ALA A 87 -0.05 30.88 9.63
CA ALA A 87 1.39 30.78 9.85
C ALA A 87 2.18 31.76 8.97
N PHE A 88 1.70 31.99 7.74
CA PHE A 88 2.38 32.82 6.75
C PHE A 88 2.17 34.32 6.93
N ARG A 89 1.45 34.73 7.99
CA ARG A 89 1.38 36.14 8.40
C ARG A 89 2.66 36.57 9.12
N GLU A 90 3.30 35.63 9.81
CA GLU A 90 4.51 35.88 10.61
C GLU A 90 5.75 35.27 9.99
N ILE A 91 5.59 34.18 9.22
CA ILE A 91 6.69 33.46 8.58
C ILE A 91 6.62 33.68 7.07
N SER A 92 7.72 34.11 6.45
CA SER A 92 7.75 34.20 4.98
C SER A 92 7.81 32.80 4.36
N LEU A 93 7.07 32.56 3.26
CA LEU A 93 7.03 31.25 2.61
C LEU A 93 8.41 30.78 2.13
N ALA A 94 9.25 31.71 1.67
CA ALA A 94 10.61 31.42 1.23
C ALA A 94 11.52 31.01 2.39
N GLU A 95 11.40 31.66 3.55
CA GLU A 95 12.13 31.28 4.76
C GLU A 95 11.63 29.95 5.30
N PHE A 96 10.31 29.71 5.29
CA PHE A 96 9.73 28.44 5.73
C PHE A 96 10.25 27.25 4.91
N LEU A 97 10.22 27.34 3.57
CA LEU A 97 10.64 26.24 2.70
C LEU A 97 12.16 26.15 2.52
N GLY A 98 12.88 27.27 2.59
CA GLY A 98 14.31 27.34 2.31
C GLY A 98 15.21 27.21 3.54
N ASN A 99 14.71 27.55 4.73
CA ASN A 99 15.53 27.51 5.94
C ASN A 99 15.75 26.07 6.44
N LYS A 100 16.95 25.82 6.96
CA LYS A 100 17.43 24.50 7.42
C LYS A 100 17.15 24.24 8.89
N THR A 101 16.97 25.30 9.68
CA THR A 101 16.86 25.25 11.13
C THR A 101 15.41 25.25 11.57
N TRP A 102 15.03 24.27 12.39
CA TRP A 102 13.75 24.23 13.07
C TRP A 102 13.99 24.42 14.57
N ASP A 103 13.78 25.64 15.04
CA ASP A 103 13.83 25.97 16.46
C ASP A 103 12.74 26.99 16.85
N PRO A 104 11.49 26.53 17.03
CA PRO A 104 10.39 27.36 17.51
C PRO A 104 10.58 27.90 18.93
N THR A 105 11.52 27.32 19.70
CA THR A 105 11.74 27.60 21.12
C THR A 105 12.94 28.52 21.39
N SER A 106 13.65 28.95 20.35
CA SER A 106 14.82 29.80 20.47
C SER A 106 14.51 31.10 21.24
N PRO A 107 15.28 31.44 22.29
CA PRO A 107 15.07 32.67 23.07
C PRO A 107 15.33 33.96 22.28
N GLU A 108 16.12 33.90 21.20
CA GLU A 108 16.48 35.08 20.40
C GLU A 108 15.47 35.32 19.27
N LYS A 109 15.24 34.30 18.43
CA LYS A 109 14.31 34.36 17.31
C LYS A 109 13.79 32.96 17.00
N ALA A 110 12.47 32.79 17.02
CA ALA A 110 11.84 31.54 16.60
C ALA A 110 12.10 31.28 15.10
N GLU A 111 12.58 30.08 14.78
CA GLU A 111 12.91 29.66 13.41
C GLU A 111 12.08 28.46 12.97
N TYR A 112 11.47 28.58 11.79
CA TYR A 112 10.54 27.59 11.24
C TYR A 112 11.02 27.06 9.88
N GLY A 113 12.23 26.49 9.82
CA GLY A 113 12.78 25.91 8.60
C GLY A 113 12.32 24.48 8.35
N LEU A 114 11.72 24.24 7.18
CA LEU A 114 11.19 22.95 6.76
C LEU A 114 12.20 22.11 5.95
N LEU A 115 13.23 22.73 5.39
CA LEU A 115 14.11 22.09 4.40
C LEU A 115 14.80 20.84 4.95
N SER A 116 15.29 20.88 6.19
CA SER A 116 15.93 19.73 6.83
C SER A 116 14.99 18.53 6.95
N MET A 117 13.71 18.76 7.23
CA MET A 117 12.71 17.70 7.36
C MET A 117 12.28 17.15 6.01
N ILE A 118 12.17 18.00 4.98
CA ILE A 118 11.91 17.55 3.61
C ILE A 118 13.01 16.61 3.16
N ILE A 119 14.27 17.02 3.31
CA ILE A 119 15.42 16.21 2.94
C ILE A 119 15.45 14.93 3.78
N SER A 120 15.19 15.00 5.09
CA SER A 120 15.12 13.83 5.96
C SER A 120 14.05 12.81 5.52
N THR A 121 12.83 13.29 5.22
CA THR A 121 11.74 12.43 4.73
C THR A 121 12.10 11.81 3.37
N LEU A 122 12.65 12.59 2.45
CA LEU A 122 13.05 12.10 1.13
C LEU A 122 14.23 11.12 1.20
N MET A 123 15.20 11.34 2.08
CA MET A 123 16.31 10.42 2.30
C MET A 123 15.81 9.05 2.77
N CYS A 124 14.97 9.02 3.82
CA CYS A 124 14.39 7.78 4.33
C CYS A 124 13.53 7.07 3.26
N THR A 125 12.72 7.82 2.53
CA THR A 125 11.85 7.29 1.47
C THR A 125 12.68 6.72 0.31
N ALA A 126 13.68 7.46 -0.17
CA ALA A 126 14.55 7.02 -1.25
C ALA A 126 15.35 5.77 -0.84
N GLY A 127 15.92 5.76 0.36
CA GLY A 127 16.61 4.58 0.90
C GLY A 127 15.69 3.37 1.00
N ALA A 128 14.44 3.57 1.41
CA ALA A 128 13.45 2.50 1.46
C ALA A 128 13.14 1.92 0.08
N LEU A 129 12.93 2.79 -0.93
CA LEU A 129 12.59 2.37 -2.29
C LEU A 129 13.74 1.66 -3.00
N VAL A 130 14.98 2.07 -2.77
CA VAL A 130 16.18 1.37 -3.29
C VAL A 130 16.19 -0.10 -2.87
N ILE A 131 15.62 -0.43 -1.70
CA ILE A 131 15.53 -1.80 -1.21
C ILE A 131 14.22 -2.46 -1.65
N ALA A 132 13.09 -1.78 -1.42
CA ALA A 132 11.76 -2.36 -1.57
C ALA A 132 11.37 -2.60 -3.04
N VAL A 133 11.77 -1.71 -3.96
CA VAL A 133 11.43 -1.83 -5.38
C VAL A 133 12.06 -3.07 -6.03
N PRO A 134 13.39 -3.29 -5.98
CA PRO A 134 13.99 -4.45 -6.64
C PRO A 134 13.56 -5.76 -5.99
N ILE A 135 13.50 -5.82 -4.65
CA ILE A 135 13.06 -7.02 -3.94
C ILE A 135 11.58 -7.29 -4.21
N GLY A 136 10.74 -6.27 -4.12
CA GLY A 136 9.29 -6.40 -4.30
C GLY A 136 8.91 -6.81 -5.71
N LEU A 137 9.49 -6.16 -6.73
CA LEU A 137 9.28 -6.55 -8.13
C LEU A 137 9.84 -7.95 -8.41
N GLY A 138 11.00 -8.29 -7.86
CA GLY A 138 11.59 -9.62 -8.02
C GLY A 138 10.70 -10.74 -7.45
N VAL A 139 10.16 -10.54 -6.25
CA VAL A 139 9.21 -11.47 -5.62
C VAL A 139 7.91 -11.54 -6.41
N ALA A 140 7.33 -10.41 -6.83
CA ALA A 140 6.13 -10.38 -7.66
C ALA A 140 6.32 -11.13 -8.99
N ALA A 141 7.46 -10.90 -9.66
CA ALA A 141 7.81 -11.56 -10.90
C ALA A 141 7.94 -13.08 -10.72
N TYR A 142 8.62 -13.53 -9.65
CA TYR A 142 8.72 -14.93 -9.28
C TYR A 142 7.35 -15.56 -9.02
N LEU A 143 6.51 -14.91 -8.20
CA LEU A 143 5.17 -15.39 -7.86
C LEU A 143 4.22 -15.45 -9.06
N SER A 144 4.39 -14.57 -10.04
CA SER A 144 3.53 -14.50 -11.22
C SER A 144 3.79 -15.61 -12.24
N ASP A 145 5.04 -16.02 -12.45
CA ASP A 145 5.43 -16.83 -13.63
C ASP A 145 6.31 -18.05 -13.34
N VAL A 146 7.01 -18.07 -12.19
CA VAL A 146 8.01 -19.09 -11.87
C VAL A 146 7.56 -19.99 -10.72
N ALA A 147 6.87 -19.41 -9.73
CA ALA A 147 6.49 -20.09 -8.52
C ALA A 147 5.55 -21.27 -8.77
N HIS A 148 5.84 -22.40 -8.15
CA HIS A 148 4.89 -23.50 -8.05
C HIS A 148 3.69 -23.09 -7.17
N TRP A 149 2.51 -23.66 -7.41
CA TRP A 149 1.26 -23.30 -6.71
C TRP A 149 1.41 -23.29 -5.18
N ARG A 150 2.14 -24.26 -4.61
CA ARG A 150 2.43 -24.33 -3.16
C ARG A 150 3.21 -23.12 -2.63
N ALA A 151 4.17 -22.62 -3.41
CA ALA A 151 4.95 -21.45 -3.01
C ALA A 151 4.07 -20.21 -2.99
N ARG A 152 3.17 -20.05 -3.97
CA ARG A 152 2.20 -18.94 -4.00
C ARG A 152 1.25 -18.99 -2.79
N GLU A 153 0.74 -20.18 -2.45
CA GLU A 153 -0.16 -20.37 -1.30
C GLU A 153 0.49 -20.09 0.06
N ILE A 154 1.82 -20.11 0.15
CA ILE A 154 2.55 -19.79 1.40
C ILE A 154 3.02 -18.33 1.39
N ILE A 155 3.68 -17.90 0.32
CA ILE A 155 4.33 -16.59 0.27
C ILE A 155 3.29 -15.47 0.28
N LYS A 156 2.18 -15.60 -0.46
CA LYS A 156 1.18 -14.53 -0.55
C LYS A 156 0.55 -14.23 0.82
N PRO A 157 0.05 -15.22 1.59
CA PRO A 157 -0.41 -14.97 2.95
C PRO A 157 0.67 -14.38 3.88
N VAL A 158 1.93 -14.83 3.77
CA VAL A 158 3.02 -14.27 4.59
C VAL A 158 3.24 -12.78 4.29
N VAL A 159 3.23 -12.40 3.00
CA VAL A 159 3.34 -11.00 2.57
C VAL A 159 2.17 -10.16 3.10
N GLU A 160 0.95 -10.68 3.04
CA GLU A 160 -0.23 -10.00 3.59
C GLU A 160 -0.16 -9.86 5.12
N ILE A 161 0.36 -10.87 5.83
CA ILE A 161 0.59 -10.81 7.28
C ILE A 161 1.64 -9.74 7.62
N LEU A 162 2.70 -9.60 6.82
CA LEU A 162 3.69 -8.54 7.00
C LEU A 162 3.05 -7.14 6.92
N ALA A 163 2.05 -6.94 6.05
CA ALA A 163 1.33 -5.67 5.94
C ALA A 163 0.51 -5.34 7.19
N GLY A 164 0.09 -6.36 7.95
CA GLY A 164 -0.72 -6.25 9.16
C GLY A 164 0.07 -5.96 10.44
N ILE A 165 1.42 -5.95 10.38
CA ILE A 165 2.25 -5.65 11.56
C ILE A 165 2.07 -4.18 11.95
N PRO A 166 1.73 -3.86 13.21
CA PRO A 166 1.63 -2.48 13.67
C PRO A 166 2.96 -1.72 13.52
N SER A 167 2.89 -0.45 13.12
CA SER A 167 4.08 0.38 12.91
C SER A 167 4.91 0.58 14.18
N VAL A 168 4.24 0.66 15.33
CA VAL A 168 4.87 0.76 16.66
C VAL A 168 5.75 -0.45 16.96
N VAL A 169 5.27 -1.65 16.65
CA VAL A 169 5.98 -2.91 16.90
C VAL A 169 7.23 -2.95 16.02
N THR A 170 7.09 -2.54 14.76
CA THR A 170 8.21 -2.45 13.81
C THR A 170 9.24 -1.43 14.28
N GLY A 171 8.81 -0.26 14.76
CA GLY A 171 9.68 0.77 15.33
C GLY A 171 10.40 0.29 16.59
N PHE A 172 9.71 -0.43 17.47
CA PHE A 172 10.31 -1.03 18.67
C PHE A 172 11.41 -2.05 18.33
N LEU A 173 11.15 -2.96 17.39
CA LEU A 173 12.18 -3.86 16.86
C LEU A 173 13.33 -3.09 16.22
N GLY A 174 13.03 -1.97 15.56
CA GLY A 174 14.00 -1.01 15.03
C GLY A 174 15.01 -0.50 16.05
N ILE A 175 14.54 -0.16 17.26
CA ILE A 175 15.41 0.32 18.34
C ILE A 175 16.17 -0.85 18.97
N VAL A 176 15.48 -1.93 19.33
CA VAL A 176 16.04 -2.98 20.19
C VAL A 176 16.93 -3.95 19.42
N LEU A 177 16.56 -4.28 18.18
CA LEU A 177 17.27 -5.26 17.36
C LEU A 177 18.14 -4.56 16.32
N PHE A 178 17.52 -3.76 15.45
CA PHE A 178 18.21 -3.23 14.27
C PHE A 178 19.18 -2.11 14.60
N GLY A 179 18.86 -1.24 15.55
CA GLY A 179 19.73 -0.16 16.01
C GLY A 179 21.13 -0.66 16.42
N PRO A 180 21.25 -1.61 17.37
CA PRO A 180 22.54 -2.18 17.76
C PRO A 180 23.28 -2.87 16.60
N VAL A 181 22.56 -3.57 15.72
CA VAL A 181 23.18 -4.22 14.55
C VAL A 181 23.76 -3.19 13.58
N ILE A 182 23.00 -2.15 13.25
CA ILE A 182 23.45 -1.05 12.37
C ILE A 182 24.64 -0.34 13.00
N ALA A 183 24.58 -0.03 14.30
CA ALA A 183 25.69 0.61 15.01
C ALA A 183 26.97 -0.23 14.93
N LYS A 184 26.86 -1.55 15.06
CA LYS A 184 28.00 -2.47 14.96
C LYS A 184 28.56 -2.58 13.54
N ILE A 185 27.69 -2.63 12.52
CA ILE A 185 28.09 -2.75 11.12
C ILE A 185 28.78 -1.48 10.62
N PHE A 186 28.25 -0.31 10.97
CA PHE A 186 28.73 0.99 10.49
C PHE A 186 29.66 1.70 11.47
N HIS A 187 30.02 1.06 12.58
CA HIS A 187 30.88 1.63 13.63
C HIS A 187 30.41 3.00 14.16
N THR A 188 29.09 3.18 14.31
CA THR A 188 28.48 4.41 14.83
C THR A 188 28.17 4.28 16.32
N GLY A 189 28.07 5.42 17.03
CA GLY A 189 27.73 5.43 18.46
C GLY A 189 26.32 4.91 18.78
N HIS A 190 25.39 5.05 17.84
CA HIS A 190 24.04 4.48 17.91
C HIS A 190 23.51 4.20 16.49
N GLY A 191 22.53 3.32 16.37
CA GLY A 191 21.85 2.99 15.11
C GLY A 191 20.52 3.71 14.91
N LEU A 192 20.28 4.80 15.65
CA LEU A 192 19.13 5.67 15.43
C LEU A 192 19.46 6.70 14.35
N ASN A 193 19.24 6.34 13.08
CA ASN A 193 19.65 7.11 11.91
C ASN A 193 18.77 6.85 10.69
N ALA A 194 19.01 7.57 9.60
CA ALA A 194 18.24 7.43 8.36
C ALA A 194 18.36 6.04 7.72
N VAL A 195 19.49 5.32 7.88
CA VAL A 195 19.63 3.93 7.41
C VAL A 195 18.62 3.02 8.10
N ASN A 196 18.51 3.10 9.42
CA ASN A 196 17.54 2.29 10.18
C ASN A 196 16.10 2.61 9.77
N GLY A 197 15.78 3.91 9.64
CA GLY A 197 14.49 4.37 9.11
C GLY A 197 14.21 3.79 7.72
N SER A 198 15.14 3.95 6.78
CA SER A 198 15.01 3.45 5.40
C SER A 198 14.76 1.95 5.34
N PHE A 199 15.49 1.17 6.15
CA PHE A 199 15.37 -0.29 6.16
C PHE A 199 13.99 -0.75 6.65
N LEU A 200 13.48 -0.20 7.75
CA LEU A 200 12.17 -0.58 8.27
C LEU A 200 11.03 -0.10 7.37
N LEU A 201 11.16 1.10 6.80
CA LEU A 201 10.22 1.59 5.78
C LEU A 201 10.20 0.67 4.56
N ALA A 202 11.35 0.13 4.14
CA ALA A 202 11.39 -0.84 3.05
C ALA A 202 10.57 -2.09 3.37
N ILE A 203 10.72 -2.65 4.59
CA ILE A 203 9.94 -3.81 5.05
C ILE A 203 8.44 -3.52 4.97
N MET A 204 8.01 -2.31 5.30
CA MET A 204 6.60 -1.91 5.27
C MET A 204 6.08 -1.62 3.86
N ALA A 205 6.93 -1.13 2.96
CA ALA A 205 6.57 -0.88 1.57
C ALA A 205 6.52 -2.17 0.74
N LEU A 206 7.28 -3.20 1.13
CA LEU A 206 7.38 -4.47 0.41
C LEU A 206 6.00 -5.13 0.15
N PRO A 207 5.11 -5.32 1.14
CA PRO A 207 3.82 -5.96 0.88
C PRO A 207 2.99 -5.24 -0.19
N THR A 208 2.95 -3.91 -0.12
CA THR A 208 2.23 -3.09 -1.10
C THR A 208 2.80 -3.25 -2.50
N ILE A 209 4.13 -3.19 -2.63
CA ILE A 209 4.81 -3.35 -3.92
C ILE A 209 4.62 -4.76 -4.48
N ILE A 210 4.81 -5.79 -3.65
CA ILE A 210 4.70 -7.21 -4.05
C ILE A 210 3.28 -7.52 -4.52
N SER A 211 2.26 -7.28 -3.69
CA SER A 211 0.89 -7.70 -3.99
C SER A 211 0.35 -7.00 -5.24
N ILE A 212 0.55 -5.67 -5.36
CA ILE A 212 0.04 -4.91 -6.50
C ILE A 212 0.82 -5.22 -7.78
N SER A 213 2.15 -5.37 -7.71
CA SER A 213 2.94 -5.78 -8.87
C SER A 213 2.55 -7.19 -9.34
N GLU A 214 2.32 -8.13 -8.42
CA GLU A 214 1.92 -9.50 -8.75
C GLU A 214 0.54 -9.53 -9.41
N ASP A 215 -0.43 -8.80 -8.87
CA ASP A 215 -1.78 -8.71 -9.42
C ASP A 215 -1.75 -8.07 -10.82
N SER A 216 -0.90 -7.05 -11.01
CA SER A 216 -0.70 -6.40 -12.32
C SER A 216 -0.09 -7.36 -13.36
N LEU A 217 0.88 -8.18 -12.95
CA LEU A 217 1.50 -9.19 -13.82
C LEU A 217 0.55 -10.34 -14.15
N ASN A 218 -0.33 -10.71 -13.22
CA ASN A 218 -1.36 -11.74 -13.42
C ASN A 218 -2.54 -11.23 -14.27
N ALA A 219 -2.77 -9.91 -14.33
CA ALA A 219 -3.81 -9.31 -15.17
C ALA A 219 -3.46 -9.30 -16.67
N VAL A 220 -2.20 -9.54 -17.02
CA VAL A 220 -1.75 -9.65 -18.42
C VAL A 220 -2.42 -10.87 -19.08
N PRO A 221 -3.12 -10.71 -20.21
CA PRO A 221 -3.78 -11.83 -20.89
C PRO A 221 -2.83 -12.98 -21.23
N SER A 222 -3.25 -14.22 -20.97
CA SER A 222 -2.43 -15.43 -21.25
C SER A 222 -2.03 -15.55 -22.72
N ALA A 223 -2.85 -15.01 -23.63
CA ALA A 223 -2.57 -14.97 -25.07
C ALA A 223 -1.21 -14.34 -25.40
N TYR A 224 -0.76 -13.32 -24.65
CA TYR A 224 0.57 -12.73 -24.86
C TYR A 224 1.70 -13.68 -24.47
N THR A 225 1.51 -14.42 -23.37
CA THR A 225 2.46 -15.44 -22.91
C THR A 225 2.54 -16.59 -23.91
N GLU A 226 1.39 -17.11 -24.37
CA GLU A 226 1.30 -18.19 -25.33
C GLU A 226 1.90 -17.81 -26.70
N ALA A 227 1.63 -16.60 -27.19
CA ALA A 227 2.21 -16.09 -28.43
C ALA A 227 3.75 -16.00 -28.35
N SER A 228 4.29 -15.49 -27.24
CA SER A 228 5.73 -15.42 -27.02
C SER A 228 6.38 -16.80 -27.01
N LEU A 229 5.76 -17.78 -26.35
CA LEU A 229 6.24 -19.17 -26.31
C LEU A 229 6.15 -19.84 -27.69
N ALA A 230 5.08 -19.59 -28.45
CA ALA A 230 4.90 -20.12 -29.80
C ALA A 230 5.95 -19.60 -30.80
N LEU A 231 6.45 -18.39 -30.59
CA LEU A 231 7.56 -17.81 -31.35
C LEU A 231 8.94 -18.31 -30.90
N GLY A 232 9.00 -19.30 -29.99
CA GLY A 232 10.24 -19.87 -29.47
C GLY A 232 10.86 -19.08 -28.31
N GLY A 233 10.13 -18.15 -27.70
CA GLY A 233 10.56 -17.42 -26.53
C GLY A 233 10.68 -18.32 -25.29
N SER A 234 11.69 -18.09 -24.46
CA SER A 234 11.80 -18.72 -23.14
C SER A 234 10.88 -18.04 -22.11
N ARG A 235 10.53 -18.73 -21.02
CA ARG A 235 9.73 -18.15 -19.92
C ARG A 235 10.34 -16.85 -19.38
N TRP A 236 11.67 -16.80 -19.25
CA TRP A 236 12.38 -15.59 -18.82
C TRP A 236 12.25 -14.43 -19.83
N GLN A 237 12.38 -14.73 -21.13
CA GLN A 237 12.19 -13.72 -22.17
C GLN A 237 10.74 -13.21 -22.20
N THR A 238 9.76 -14.10 -22.06
CA THR A 238 8.34 -13.73 -21.99
C THR A 238 8.06 -12.84 -20.79
N LEU A 239 8.58 -13.17 -19.61
CA LEU A 239 8.43 -12.35 -18.41
C LEU A 239 9.02 -10.94 -18.60
N VAL A 240 10.28 -10.86 -19.02
CA VAL A 240 11.03 -9.59 -19.10
C VAL A 240 10.63 -8.72 -20.28
N ARG A 241 10.35 -9.33 -21.45
CA ARG A 241 10.09 -8.57 -22.69
C ARG A 241 8.62 -8.42 -23.04
N VAL A 242 7.72 -9.18 -22.40
CA VAL A 242 6.28 -9.14 -22.70
C VAL A 242 5.47 -8.78 -21.46
N LYS A 243 5.51 -9.60 -20.41
CA LYS A 243 4.64 -9.39 -19.23
C LYS A 243 4.99 -8.13 -18.44
N ILE A 244 6.26 -7.92 -18.09
CA ILE A 244 6.68 -6.73 -17.32
C ILE A 244 6.35 -5.43 -18.09
N PRO A 245 6.67 -5.29 -19.39
CA PRO A 245 6.27 -4.11 -20.16
C PRO A 245 4.76 -3.93 -20.27
N ALA A 246 3.99 -5.03 -20.42
CA ALA A 246 2.53 -4.96 -20.49
C ALA A 246 1.88 -4.57 -19.16
N ALA A 247 2.50 -4.93 -18.02
CA ALA A 247 2.02 -4.64 -16.67
C ALA A 247 2.59 -3.33 -16.09
N LEU A 248 3.33 -2.54 -16.88
CA LEU A 248 4.12 -1.41 -16.37
C LEU A 248 3.29 -0.38 -15.62
N SER A 249 2.06 -0.09 -16.08
CA SER A 249 1.17 0.87 -15.43
C SER A 249 0.82 0.46 -13.99
N GLY A 250 0.54 -0.83 -13.78
CA GLY A 250 0.26 -1.37 -12.45
C GLY A 250 1.51 -1.51 -11.57
N ILE A 251 2.65 -1.85 -12.16
CA ILE A 251 3.93 -1.89 -11.45
C ILE A 251 4.33 -0.49 -10.96
N ILE A 252 4.24 0.53 -11.82
CA ILE A 252 4.52 1.92 -11.44
C ILE A 252 3.56 2.38 -10.34
N ALA A 253 2.26 2.07 -10.47
CA ALA A 253 1.27 2.38 -9.43
C ALA A 253 1.61 1.71 -8.08
N SER A 254 2.13 0.48 -8.10
CA SER A 254 2.59 -0.20 -6.87
C SER A 254 3.75 0.54 -6.19
N PHE A 255 4.68 1.10 -6.97
CA PHE A 255 5.81 1.86 -6.45
C PHE A 255 5.37 3.21 -5.91
N MET A 256 4.46 3.90 -6.60
CA MET A 256 3.85 5.16 -6.14
C MET A 256 3.12 4.95 -4.82
N LEU A 257 2.31 3.89 -4.70
CA LEU A 257 1.58 3.61 -3.45
C LEU A 257 2.53 3.22 -2.30
N GLY A 258 3.58 2.45 -2.59
CA GLY A 258 4.64 2.14 -1.63
C GLY A 258 5.41 3.39 -1.17
N MET A 259 5.72 4.30 -2.09
CA MET A 259 6.34 5.59 -1.80
C MET A 259 5.43 6.48 -0.94
N GLY A 260 4.15 6.61 -1.31
CA GLY A 260 3.17 7.39 -0.55
C GLY A 260 3.04 6.89 0.89
N ARG A 261 3.05 5.56 1.09
CA ARG A 261 3.10 4.95 2.43
C ARG A 261 4.37 5.31 3.18
N ALA A 262 5.54 5.25 2.54
CA ALA A 262 6.81 5.57 3.19
C ALA A 262 6.94 7.06 3.58
N ILE A 263 6.46 7.99 2.74
CA ILE A 263 6.42 9.44 3.04
C ILE A 263 5.51 9.72 4.23
N GLY A 264 4.36 9.05 4.30
CA GLY A 264 3.36 9.22 5.36
C GLY A 264 3.62 8.42 6.63
N GLU A 265 4.65 7.56 6.67
CA GLU A 265 4.95 6.78 7.86
C GLU A 265 5.38 7.70 9.00
N THR A 266 4.78 7.49 10.17
CA THR A 266 4.89 8.43 11.29
C THR A 266 5.56 7.78 12.49
N MET A 267 5.11 6.60 12.89
CA MET A 267 5.52 6.06 14.18
C MET A 267 6.83 5.29 14.09
N THR A 268 7.04 4.53 13.03
CA THR A 268 8.32 3.82 12.85
C THR A 268 9.47 4.82 12.74
N VAL A 269 9.34 5.85 11.90
CA VAL A 269 10.40 6.86 11.74
C VAL A 269 10.63 7.66 13.01
N LEU A 270 9.58 8.03 13.75
CA LEU A 270 9.69 8.71 15.04
C LEU A 270 10.51 7.89 16.04
N MET A 271 10.42 6.57 16.02
CA MET A 271 11.14 5.71 16.97
C MET A 271 12.61 5.50 16.58
N VAL A 272 12.92 5.39 15.29
CA VAL A 272 14.19 4.80 14.84
C VAL A 272 15.16 5.77 14.17
N THR A 273 14.72 6.99 13.85
CA THR A 273 15.56 7.96 13.13
C THR A 273 16.35 8.91 14.04
N GLY A 274 16.09 8.87 15.35
CA GLY A 274 16.79 9.66 16.36
C GLY A 274 16.27 11.10 16.53
N ASN A 275 15.56 11.65 15.56
CA ASN A 275 14.86 12.95 15.61
C ASN A 275 15.74 14.18 15.91
N ALA A 276 17.01 14.19 15.48
CA ALA A 276 17.83 15.40 15.60
C ALA A 276 17.28 16.53 14.72
N ARG A 277 17.27 17.76 15.26
CA ARG A 277 16.84 18.99 14.55
C ARG A 277 17.89 19.54 13.57
N SER A 278 19.01 18.83 13.39
CA SER A 278 20.11 19.22 12.52
C SER A 278 19.81 18.94 11.05
N PHE A 279 20.44 19.72 10.16
CA PHE A 279 20.40 19.43 8.72
C PHE A 279 21.18 18.13 8.44
N PRO A 280 20.60 17.16 7.71
CA PRO A 280 21.28 15.89 7.46
C PRO A 280 22.37 16.04 6.39
N HIS A 281 23.57 15.53 6.68
CA HIS A 281 24.69 15.45 5.73
C HIS A 281 24.94 14.04 5.21
N GLY A 282 24.40 13.01 5.88
CA GLY A 282 24.53 11.62 5.46
C GLY A 282 23.46 10.70 6.04
N PHE A 283 23.39 9.47 5.51
CA PHE A 283 22.39 8.48 5.92
C PHE A 283 22.64 7.90 7.33
N LEU A 284 23.87 7.97 7.82
CA LEU A 284 24.25 7.45 9.15
C LEU A 284 23.96 8.43 10.28
N GLU A 285 23.51 9.65 9.96
CA GLU A 285 23.15 10.67 10.94
C GLU A 285 21.70 10.52 11.40
N SER A 286 21.44 11.05 12.59
CA SER A 286 20.09 11.19 13.13
C SER A 286 19.33 12.23 12.32
N VAL A 287 18.10 11.90 11.93
CA VAL A 287 17.27 12.74 11.08
C VAL A 287 15.88 12.89 11.69
N ARG A 288 15.17 13.96 11.31
CA ARG A 288 13.80 14.21 11.78
C ARG A 288 12.89 14.40 10.58
N THR A 289 12.00 13.45 10.35
CA THR A 289 11.02 13.52 9.25
C THR A 289 9.92 14.52 9.58
N MET A 290 9.23 15.02 8.54
CA MET A 290 8.08 15.91 8.72
C MET A 290 6.97 15.29 9.58
N THR A 291 6.67 14.00 9.36
CA THR A 291 5.67 13.24 10.12
C THR A 291 6.04 13.11 11.60
N ALA A 292 7.32 12.78 11.89
CA ALA A 292 7.82 12.70 13.25
C ALA A 292 7.80 14.08 13.94
N ASN A 293 8.13 15.16 13.22
CA ASN A 293 8.09 16.50 13.78
C ASN A 293 6.67 16.89 14.24
N ILE A 294 5.67 16.67 13.38
CA ILE A 294 4.26 16.90 13.72
C ILE A 294 3.86 16.06 14.92
N ALA A 295 4.17 14.76 14.92
CA ALA A 295 3.77 13.86 16.00
C ALA A 295 4.41 14.21 17.36
N ILE A 296 5.65 14.70 17.37
CA ILE A 296 6.36 15.10 18.59
C ILE A 296 5.81 16.42 19.15
N GLU A 297 5.56 17.42 18.30
CA GLU A 297 5.31 18.79 18.77
C GLU A 297 3.83 19.16 18.83
N LEU A 298 2.96 18.56 18.01
CA LEU A 298 1.56 19.00 17.93
C LEU A 298 0.80 18.86 19.26
N GLY A 299 1.15 17.87 20.08
CA GLY A 299 0.56 17.66 21.40
C GLY A 299 1.08 18.60 22.51
N GLU A 300 2.22 19.24 22.29
CA GLU A 300 2.94 20.04 23.30
C GLU A 300 2.77 21.56 23.09
N VAL A 301 2.15 21.97 21.99
CA VAL A 301 2.09 23.37 21.57
C VAL A 301 0.74 24.00 21.91
N PRO A 302 0.71 25.22 22.50
CA PRO A 302 -0.55 25.92 22.75
C PRO A 302 -1.31 26.23 21.46
N TYR A 303 -2.62 26.05 21.49
CA TYR A 303 -3.50 26.37 20.38
C TYR A 303 -3.40 27.84 19.98
N TYR A 304 -3.60 28.12 18.69
CA TYR A 304 -3.62 29.47 18.10
C TYR A 304 -2.29 30.23 18.18
N THR A 305 -1.17 29.52 18.34
CA THR A 305 0.18 30.08 18.25
C THR A 305 0.77 29.92 16.85
N THR A 306 1.77 30.71 16.52
CA THR A 306 2.53 30.62 15.26
C THR A 306 3.15 29.24 15.08
N HIS A 307 3.65 28.64 16.16
CA HIS A 307 4.16 27.26 16.16
C HIS A 307 3.06 26.25 15.84
N TYR A 308 1.87 26.40 16.43
CA TYR A 308 0.72 25.54 16.11
C TYR A 308 0.39 25.61 14.62
N TYR A 309 0.23 26.82 14.07
CA TYR A 309 -0.08 26.99 12.64
C TYR A 309 1.05 26.48 11.72
N ALA A 310 2.31 26.66 12.11
CA ALA A 310 3.46 26.16 11.35
C ALA A 310 3.43 24.62 11.24
N LEU A 311 3.03 23.89 12.28
CA LEU A 311 2.89 22.42 12.21
C LEU A 311 1.80 21.99 11.22
N PHE A 312 0.69 22.73 11.12
CA PHE A 312 -0.32 22.50 10.07
C PHE A 312 0.21 22.84 8.68
N ALA A 313 1.07 23.85 8.54
CA ALA A 313 1.76 24.14 7.29
C ALA A 313 2.69 23.00 6.86
N ILE A 314 3.39 22.34 7.80
CA ILE A 314 4.13 21.10 7.51
C ILE A 314 3.18 20.01 7.01
N GLY A 315 2.04 19.82 7.68
CA GLY A 315 1.01 18.86 7.27
C GLY A 315 0.47 19.13 5.87
N LEU A 316 0.28 20.40 5.51
CA LEU A 316 -0.12 20.82 4.16
C LEU A 316 0.95 20.49 3.12
N VAL A 317 2.23 20.76 3.41
CA VAL A 317 3.33 20.41 2.50
C VAL A 317 3.43 18.89 2.33
N LEU A 318 3.32 18.12 3.41
CA LEU A 318 3.27 16.66 3.36
C LEU A 318 2.11 16.16 2.50
N PHE A 319 0.91 16.72 2.66
CA PHE A 319 -0.26 16.37 1.86
C PHE A 319 -0.02 16.67 0.38
N ILE A 320 0.55 17.82 0.05
CA ILE A 320 0.89 18.16 -1.34
C ILE A 320 1.92 17.18 -1.91
N MET A 321 2.95 16.82 -1.13
CA MET A 321 3.95 15.84 -1.56
C MET A 321 3.32 14.47 -1.82
N THR A 322 2.46 13.97 -0.93
CA THR A 322 1.79 12.68 -1.13
C THR A 322 0.77 12.72 -2.26
N PHE A 323 0.14 13.87 -2.52
CA PHE A 323 -0.76 14.06 -3.65
C PHE A 323 -0.03 14.11 -5.00
N ILE A 324 1.18 14.67 -5.06
CA ILE A 324 2.00 14.65 -6.28
C ILE A 324 2.48 13.23 -6.63
N VAL A 325 2.70 12.41 -5.60
CA VAL A 325 3.21 11.04 -5.75
C VAL A 325 2.13 10.03 -6.14
N ASN A 326 0.85 10.27 -5.84
CA ASN A 326 -0.27 9.34 -6.08
C ASN A 326 -1.16 9.78 -7.24
#